data_AF-A0A809S4S7-F1
#
_entry.id   AF-A0A809S4S7-F1
#
_cell.length_a   1.000
_cell.length_b   1.000
_cell.length_c   1.000
_cell.angle_alpha   90.00
_cell.angle_beta   90.00
_cell.angle_gamma   90.00
#
_symmetry.space_group_name_H-M   'P 1'
#
loop_
_entity.id
_entity.type
_entity.pdbx_description
1 polymer ?
#
loop_
_entity_poly.entity_id
_entity_poly.type
_entity_poly.pdbx_seq_one_letter_code
_entity_poly.pdbx_strand_id
1 'polypeptide(L)'
;MKKWLLGVPAAAIVAFAVAQGSGTQYIQSFVKALSSADSIVAEYTYQPLNGARTNYTVAFAKPNKLRIDSDFQLIVADGTKVTYYDKRAKTYYSDEQSNASIAQLLSDDKVGIWAPFFGKNIETGATKVLGARKSRGVTLTGVEAQMPGGAKTVTFYFSEDGLARQAEFAFKNGANVERYLFDSKSIQIGAATEALFAFRAPQDARELSAEERMSDKWFTNLEEAKKAAKASNRLIFTDFFATWCGPCKALEAEVFTTDRFKALSKKFVFLKIDVDLQPDVMKAYGVTAMPTQMILNADGGVLKKTVGYGGPEAFYSFIEGVE
;
A
#
# COMPACT_ATOMS: atom_id res chain seq x y z
N MET A 1 4.55 -0.26 -62.16
CA MET A 1 4.70 -1.50 -61.34
C MET A 1 5.98 -1.40 -60.51
N LYS A 2 5.86 -1.24 -59.18
CA LYS A 2 6.68 -1.86 -58.12
C LYS A 2 6.38 -1.17 -56.79
N LYS A 3 5.63 -1.86 -55.93
CA LYS A 3 5.54 -1.60 -54.48
C LYS A 3 6.87 -1.97 -53.85
N TRP A 4 7.41 -1.17 -52.93
CA TRP A 4 8.21 -1.73 -51.83
C TRP A 4 8.26 -0.82 -50.58
N LEU A 5 7.68 -1.38 -49.52
CA LEU A 5 8.05 -1.35 -48.10
C LEU A 5 8.23 0.00 -47.39
N LEU A 6 7.20 0.31 -46.60
CA LEU A 6 7.27 1.10 -45.36
C LEU A 6 8.33 0.50 -44.43
N GLY A 7 9.43 1.21 -44.24
CA GLY A 7 10.32 1.01 -43.10
C GLY A 7 9.66 1.62 -41.86
N VAL A 8 9.19 0.77 -40.95
CA VAL A 8 8.82 1.19 -39.59
C VAL A 8 10.13 1.59 -38.88
N PRO A 9 10.25 2.80 -38.31
CA PRO A 9 11.44 3.15 -37.55
C PRO A 9 11.52 2.25 -36.33
N ALA A 10 12.69 1.62 -36.15
CA ALA A 10 13.03 0.81 -35.00
C ALA A 10 12.68 1.58 -33.72
N ALA A 11 11.73 1.05 -32.95
CA ALA A 11 11.47 1.53 -31.61
C ALA A 11 12.79 1.43 -30.83
N ALA A 12 13.29 2.57 -30.37
CA ALA A 12 14.43 2.63 -29.47
C ALA A 12 14.02 1.89 -28.19
N ILE A 13 14.41 0.62 -28.09
CA ILE A 13 14.49 -0.07 -26.81
C ILE A 13 15.55 0.69 -26.04
N VAL A 14 15.12 1.54 -25.10
CA VAL A 14 16.01 2.11 -24.10
C VAL A 14 16.49 0.93 -23.26
N ALA A 15 17.62 0.35 -23.67
CA ALA A 15 18.36 -0.59 -22.85
C ALA A 15 18.84 0.21 -21.64
N PHE A 16 18.10 0.11 -20.53
CA PHE A 16 18.66 0.42 -19.23
C PHE A 16 19.78 -0.59 -18.99
N ALA A 17 21.01 -0.19 -19.31
CA ALA A 17 22.18 -0.89 -18.84
C ALA A 17 22.11 -0.89 -17.31
N VAL A 18 21.85 -2.06 -16.72
CA VAL A 18 21.96 -2.27 -15.28
C VAL A 18 23.42 -1.97 -14.93
N ALA A 19 23.69 -0.79 -14.37
CA ALA A 19 25.00 -0.48 -13.84
C ALA A 19 25.28 -1.47 -12.71
N GLN A 20 26.03 -2.53 -13.01
CA GLN A 20 26.39 -3.57 -12.04
C GLN A 20 27.35 -2.96 -11.02
N GLY A 21 26.80 -2.43 -9.94
CA GLY A 21 27.57 -1.97 -8.80
C GLY A 21 28.17 -3.14 -8.03
N SER A 22 29.16 -2.86 -7.19
CA SER A 22 29.89 -3.89 -6.43
C SER A 22 29.00 -4.68 -5.45
N GLY A 23 27.81 -4.17 -5.14
CA GLY A 23 26.83 -4.79 -4.25
C GLY A 23 25.84 -5.75 -4.91
N THR A 24 25.77 -5.78 -6.25
CA THR A 24 24.68 -6.46 -6.97
C THR A 24 24.61 -7.96 -6.67
N GLN A 25 25.75 -8.63 -6.52
CA GLN A 25 25.80 -10.06 -6.19
C GLN A 25 25.17 -10.42 -4.84
N TYR A 26 25.25 -9.52 -3.84
CA TYR A 26 24.67 -9.76 -2.52
C TYR A 26 23.14 -9.70 -2.57
N ILE A 27 22.62 -8.69 -3.28
CA ILE A 27 21.17 -8.53 -3.48
C ILE A 27 20.62 -9.69 -4.30
N GLN A 28 21.31 -10.13 -5.35
CA GLN A 28 20.92 -11.31 -6.14
C GLN A 28 20.95 -12.59 -5.31
N SER A 29 21.93 -12.76 -4.43
CA SER A 29 22.00 -13.90 -3.51
C SER A 29 20.82 -13.92 -2.55
N PHE A 30 20.46 -12.76 -1.99
CA PHE A 30 19.27 -12.62 -1.15
C PHE A 30 17.97 -12.94 -1.88
N VAL A 31 17.79 -12.36 -3.08
CA VAL A 31 16.64 -12.64 -3.95
C VAL A 31 16.57 -14.14 -4.27
N LYS A 32 17.70 -14.79 -4.57
CA LYS A 32 17.76 -16.23 -4.84
C LYS A 32 17.38 -17.05 -3.62
N ALA A 33 17.90 -16.70 -2.44
CA ALA A 33 17.60 -17.41 -1.19
C ALA A 33 16.10 -17.38 -0.88
N LEU A 34 15.44 -16.23 -1.07
CA LEU A 34 13.99 -16.12 -0.87
C LEU A 34 13.18 -16.79 -1.98
N SER A 35 13.50 -16.52 -3.24
CA SER A 35 12.73 -17.01 -4.39
C SER A 35 12.85 -18.52 -4.60
N SER A 36 13.89 -19.18 -4.07
CA SER A 36 14.03 -20.64 -4.11
C SER A 36 13.37 -21.37 -2.95
N ALA A 37 12.98 -20.67 -1.89
CA ALA A 37 12.34 -21.27 -0.72
C ALA A 37 10.89 -21.68 -1.00
N ASP A 38 10.45 -22.83 -0.48
CA ASP A 38 9.05 -23.26 -0.52
C ASP A 38 8.21 -22.56 0.57
N SER A 39 8.86 -22.24 1.69
CA SER A 39 8.28 -21.48 2.78
C SER A 39 9.33 -20.69 3.57
N ILE A 40 8.88 -19.71 4.33
CA ILE A 40 9.72 -18.88 5.21
C ILE A 40 8.90 -18.43 6.42
N VAL A 41 9.54 -18.35 7.59
CA VAL A 41 9.05 -17.62 8.76
C VAL A 41 10.12 -16.64 9.18
N ALA A 42 9.75 -15.39 9.44
CA ALA A 42 10.69 -14.39 9.92
C ALA A 42 10.06 -13.48 10.98
N GLU A 43 10.81 -13.21 12.03
CA GLU A 43 10.48 -12.22 13.06
C GLU A 43 11.43 -11.04 12.93
N TYR A 44 10.89 -9.83 12.97
CA TYR A 44 11.68 -8.62 12.83
C TYR A 44 11.00 -7.43 13.48
N THR A 45 11.72 -6.32 13.53
CA THR A 45 11.17 -5.03 13.93
C THR A 45 11.31 -4.04 12.79
N TYR A 46 10.29 -3.18 12.64
CA TYR A 46 10.33 -2.03 11.75
C TYR A 46 10.11 -0.77 12.58
N GLN A 47 11.00 0.21 12.41
CA GLN A 47 11.05 1.39 13.28
C GLN A 47 11.45 2.64 12.48
N PRO A 48 10.68 3.75 12.53
CA PRO A 48 11.17 5.05 12.08
C PRO A 48 12.32 5.49 12.98
N LEU A 49 13.34 6.17 12.44
CA LEU A 49 14.54 6.55 13.20
C LEU A 49 14.21 7.29 14.51
N ASN A 50 13.16 8.12 14.50
CA ASN A 50 12.68 8.90 15.65
C ASN A 50 11.29 8.45 16.13
N GLY A 51 10.92 7.20 15.88
CA GLY A 51 9.57 6.68 16.17
C GLY A 51 9.55 5.39 16.98
N ALA A 52 8.33 4.96 17.29
CA ALA A 52 8.09 3.72 18.01
C ALA A 52 8.47 2.50 17.14
N ARG A 53 9.03 1.49 17.80
CA ARG A 53 9.31 0.20 17.20
C ARG A 53 8.03 -0.63 17.12
N THR A 54 7.78 -1.24 15.96
CA THR A 54 6.70 -2.22 15.78
C THR A 54 7.28 -3.59 15.51
N ASN A 55 6.74 -4.63 16.16
CA ASN A 55 7.14 -6.01 15.88
C ASN A 55 6.33 -6.58 14.70
N TYR A 56 7.00 -7.41 13.91
CA TYR A 56 6.39 -8.16 12.82
C TYR A 56 6.81 -9.63 12.90
N THR A 57 5.87 -10.52 12.65
CA THR A 57 6.11 -11.90 12.28
C THR A 57 5.48 -12.14 10.91
N VAL A 58 6.26 -12.60 9.95
CA VAL A 58 5.76 -13.01 8.65
C VAL A 58 5.96 -14.51 8.47
N ALA A 59 5.00 -15.17 7.84
CA ALA A 59 5.17 -16.53 7.36
C ALA A 59 4.61 -16.61 5.95
N PHE A 60 5.40 -17.07 4.97
CA PHE A 60 4.97 -17.22 3.58
C PHE A 60 5.17 -18.66 3.11
N ALA A 61 4.31 -19.14 2.23
CA ALA A 61 4.44 -20.43 1.55
C ALA A 61 3.91 -20.33 0.12
N LYS A 62 4.48 -21.14 -0.77
CA LYS A 62 4.02 -21.23 -2.16
C LYS A 62 2.94 -22.31 -2.33
N PRO A 63 1.96 -22.10 -3.23
CA PRO A 63 1.69 -20.86 -3.95
C PRO A 63 0.89 -19.86 -3.09
N ASN A 64 1.23 -18.58 -3.17
CA ASN A 64 0.43 -17.43 -2.72
C ASN A 64 -0.11 -17.45 -1.27
N LYS A 65 0.47 -18.19 -0.33
CA LYS A 65 0.03 -18.18 1.09
C LYS A 65 0.89 -17.24 1.90
N LEU A 66 0.25 -16.37 2.68
CA LEU A 66 0.95 -15.33 3.42
C LEU A 66 0.28 -15.08 4.76
N ARG A 67 1.09 -14.87 5.80
CA ARG A 67 0.70 -14.37 7.10
C ARG A 67 1.57 -13.16 7.41
N ILE A 68 0.95 -12.04 7.76
CA ILE A 68 1.63 -10.85 8.28
C ILE A 68 0.98 -10.54 9.62
N ASP A 69 1.75 -10.68 10.70
CA ASP A 69 1.31 -10.46 12.06
C ASP A 69 2.11 -9.31 12.68
N SER A 70 1.43 -8.26 13.11
CA SER A 70 2.03 -7.09 13.76
C SER A 70 1.35 -6.80 15.10
N ASP A 71 1.85 -5.81 15.84
CA ASP A 71 1.24 -5.41 17.11
C ASP A 71 -0.23 -4.96 16.96
N PHE A 72 -0.66 -4.52 15.77
CA PHE A 72 -1.98 -3.91 15.56
C PHE A 72 -2.87 -4.66 14.57
N GLN A 73 -2.29 -5.46 13.68
CA GLN A 73 -3.02 -6.10 12.61
C GLN A 73 -2.51 -7.51 12.38
N LEU A 74 -3.43 -8.40 12.05
CA LEU A 74 -3.13 -9.70 11.47
C LEU A 74 -3.75 -9.79 10.08
N ILE A 75 -2.94 -10.12 9.08
CA ILE A 75 -3.38 -10.40 7.71
C ILE A 75 -3.03 -11.85 7.38
N VAL A 76 -4.00 -12.61 6.88
CA VAL A 76 -3.82 -14.02 6.48
C VAL A 76 -4.39 -14.23 5.10
N ALA A 77 -3.55 -14.66 4.17
CA ALA A 77 -3.91 -15.14 2.85
C ALA A 77 -3.76 -16.67 2.82
N ASP A 78 -4.87 -17.39 2.66
CA ASP A 78 -4.94 -18.85 2.77
C ASP A 78 -4.84 -19.58 1.41
N GLY A 79 -4.75 -18.83 0.31
CA GLY A 79 -4.78 -19.31 -1.07
C GLY A 79 -6.13 -19.10 -1.76
N THR A 80 -7.18 -18.77 -1.01
CA THR A 80 -8.54 -18.50 -1.52
C THR A 80 -9.05 -17.11 -1.12
N LYS A 81 -8.74 -16.68 0.10
CA LYS A 81 -9.16 -15.40 0.68
C LYS A 81 -8.00 -14.70 1.35
N VAL A 82 -8.11 -13.39 1.45
CA VAL A 82 -7.27 -12.56 2.33
C VAL A 82 -8.14 -12.05 3.46
N THR A 83 -7.87 -12.50 4.69
CA THR A 83 -8.52 -12.03 5.90
C THR A 83 -7.67 -10.96 6.56
N TYR A 84 -8.29 -9.83 6.89
CA TYR A 84 -7.70 -8.70 7.59
C TYR A 84 -8.36 -8.60 8.97
N TYR A 85 -7.57 -8.68 10.03
CA TYR A 85 -8.02 -8.54 11.41
C TYR A 85 -7.34 -7.35 12.08
N ASP A 86 -8.14 -6.38 12.51
CA ASP A 86 -7.69 -5.29 13.39
C ASP A 86 -7.76 -5.76 14.84
N LYS A 87 -6.60 -5.86 15.48
CA LYS A 87 -6.48 -6.39 16.85
C LYS A 87 -7.03 -5.43 17.90
N ARG A 88 -7.04 -4.13 17.62
CA ARG A 88 -7.52 -3.10 18.56
C ARG A 88 -9.03 -2.98 18.51
N ALA A 89 -9.57 -2.90 17.29
CA ALA A 89 -11.01 -2.83 17.07
C ALA A 89 -11.70 -4.19 17.32
N LYS A 90 -10.92 -5.29 17.32
CA LYS A 90 -11.43 -6.66 17.42
C LYS A 90 -12.42 -6.96 16.30
N THR A 91 -12.09 -6.51 15.10
CA THR A 91 -12.92 -6.69 13.92
C THR A 91 -12.12 -7.29 12.78
N TYR A 92 -12.76 -8.15 11.98
CA TYR A 92 -12.13 -8.73 10.79
C TYR A 92 -13.04 -8.69 9.58
N TYR A 93 -12.45 -8.85 8.41
CA TYR A 93 -13.16 -9.13 7.17
C TYR A 93 -12.30 -9.95 6.23
N SER A 94 -12.92 -10.55 5.22
CA SER A 94 -12.20 -11.27 4.17
C SER A 94 -12.55 -10.76 2.78
N ASP A 95 -11.56 -10.70 1.91
CA ASP A 95 -11.69 -10.49 0.47
C ASP A 95 -11.29 -11.74 -0.31
N GLU A 96 -11.75 -11.85 -1.55
CA GLU A 96 -11.22 -12.85 -2.48
C GLU A 96 -9.73 -12.58 -2.73
N GLN A 97 -8.94 -13.66 -2.72
CA GLN A 97 -7.52 -13.56 -2.98
C GLN A 97 -7.23 -13.54 -4.48
N SER A 98 -6.31 -12.66 -4.88
CA SER A 98 -5.76 -12.61 -6.23
C SER A 98 -4.26 -12.35 -6.19
N ASN A 99 -3.56 -12.58 -7.31
CA ASN A 99 -2.15 -12.19 -7.41
C ASN A 99 -1.96 -10.68 -7.16
N ALA A 100 -2.94 -9.85 -7.55
CA ALA A 100 -2.91 -8.41 -7.30
C ALA A 100 -3.02 -8.07 -5.82
N SER A 101 -3.88 -8.76 -5.05
CA SER A 101 -4.00 -8.50 -3.61
C SER A 101 -2.73 -8.93 -2.85
N ILE A 102 -2.09 -10.03 -3.23
CA ILE A 102 -0.78 -10.43 -2.67
C ILE A 102 0.30 -9.41 -3.03
N ALA A 103 0.38 -8.99 -4.30
CA ALA A 103 1.35 -7.98 -4.73
C ALA A 103 1.16 -6.64 -4.00
N GLN A 104 -0.09 -6.25 -3.74
CA GLN A 104 -0.41 -5.05 -2.97
C GLN A 104 0.10 -5.14 -1.52
N LEU A 105 -0.12 -6.27 -0.83
CA LEU A 105 0.38 -6.47 0.53
C LEU A 105 1.92 -6.39 0.58
N LEU A 106 2.60 -6.93 -0.43
CA LEU A 106 4.05 -6.92 -0.54
C LEU A 106 4.62 -5.59 -1.08
N SER A 107 3.77 -4.61 -1.38
CA SER A 107 4.19 -3.27 -1.78
C SER A 107 4.43 -2.35 -0.58
N ASP A 108 3.88 -2.68 0.60
CA ASP A 108 4.13 -1.97 1.85
C ASP A 108 5.60 -2.10 2.26
N ASP A 109 6.29 -1.00 2.49
CA ASP A 109 7.71 -0.97 2.88
C ASP A 109 8.02 -1.77 4.15
N LYS A 110 7.03 -1.97 5.03
CA LYS A 110 7.16 -2.75 6.27
C LYS A 110 7.31 -4.25 6.02
N VAL A 111 6.89 -4.73 4.84
CA VAL A 111 6.87 -6.16 4.47
C VAL A 111 7.59 -6.42 3.13
N GLY A 112 7.73 -5.40 2.28
CA GLY A 112 8.17 -5.54 0.90
C GLY A 112 9.61 -6.04 0.72
N ILE A 113 10.45 -6.01 1.75
CA ILE A 113 11.77 -6.67 1.73
C ILE A 113 11.66 -8.18 1.45
N TRP A 114 10.52 -8.78 1.79
CA TRP A 114 10.24 -10.21 1.60
C TRP A 114 9.56 -10.53 0.26
N ALA A 115 9.19 -9.51 -0.54
CA ALA A 115 8.54 -9.70 -1.83
C ALA A 115 9.29 -10.66 -2.80
N PRO A 116 10.63 -10.77 -2.78
CA PRO A 116 11.35 -11.75 -3.61
C PRO A 116 10.97 -13.21 -3.38
N PHE A 117 10.38 -13.56 -2.22
CA PHE A 117 9.87 -14.89 -1.97
C PHE A 117 8.85 -15.35 -3.03
N PHE A 118 7.98 -14.43 -3.49
CA PHE A 118 6.99 -14.69 -4.55
C PHE A 118 7.51 -14.32 -5.96
N GLY A 119 8.83 -14.28 -6.14
CA GLY A 119 9.46 -14.08 -7.45
C GLY A 119 9.59 -12.62 -7.90
N LYS A 120 9.24 -11.64 -7.05
CA LYS A 120 9.46 -10.22 -7.36
C LYS A 120 10.93 -9.85 -7.16
N ASN A 121 11.66 -9.60 -8.24
CA ASN A 121 13.04 -9.15 -8.14
C ASN A 121 13.15 -7.80 -7.40
N ILE A 122 14.28 -7.58 -6.74
CA ILE A 122 14.66 -6.26 -6.23
C ILE A 122 15.41 -5.56 -7.36
N GLU A 123 14.70 -4.68 -8.06
CA GLU A 123 15.31 -3.80 -9.05
C GLU A 123 16.10 -2.70 -8.34
N THR A 124 17.35 -2.49 -8.77
CA THR A 124 18.23 -1.47 -8.22
C THR A 124 18.98 -0.75 -9.32
N GLY A 125 19.24 0.54 -9.13
CA GLY A 125 20.23 1.30 -9.88
C GLY A 125 21.64 0.97 -9.39
N ALA A 126 22.45 2.00 -9.12
CA ALA A 126 23.79 1.83 -8.60
C ALA A 126 23.81 1.13 -7.23
N THR A 127 24.75 0.21 -7.03
CA THR A 127 24.98 -0.48 -5.76
C THR A 127 26.43 -0.33 -5.32
N LYS A 128 26.66 -0.26 -4.00
CA LYS A 128 27.99 -0.05 -3.42
C LYS A 128 28.14 -0.85 -2.13
N VAL A 129 29.19 -1.67 -2.04
CA VAL A 129 29.61 -2.31 -0.78
C VAL A 129 30.22 -1.27 0.15
N LEU A 130 29.74 -1.22 1.39
CA LEU A 130 30.18 -0.27 2.42
C LEU A 130 31.21 -0.85 3.40
N GLY A 131 31.42 -2.17 3.37
CA GLY A 131 32.27 -2.90 4.31
C GLY A 131 31.48 -3.80 5.25
N ALA A 132 32.18 -4.49 6.15
CA ALA A 132 31.57 -5.44 7.08
C ALA A 132 31.59 -4.93 8.53
N ARG A 133 30.56 -5.28 9.30
CA ARG A 133 30.48 -5.01 10.75
C ARG A 133 30.01 -6.26 11.50
N LYS A 134 30.40 -6.42 12.76
CA LYS A 134 29.82 -7.45 13.62
C LYS A 134 28.55 -6.94 14.30
N SER A 135 27.50 -7.75 14.31
CA SER A 135 26.24 -7.50 15.03
C SER A 135 25.71 -8.81 15.59
N ARG A 136 25.41 -8.86 16.89
CA ARG A 136 24.92 -10.09 17.58
C ARG A 136 25.75 -11.35 17.28
N GLY A 137 27.08 -11.21 17.19
CA GLY A 137 28.00 -12.32 16.89
C GLY A 137 28.09 -12.71 15.41
N VAL A 138 27.31 -12.10 14.53
CA VAL A 138 27.30 -12.37 13.08
C VAL A 138 28.01 -11.24 12.33
N THR A 139 28.84 -11.58 11.35
CA THR A 139 29.42 -10.62 10.42
C THR A 139 28.38 -10.22 9.37
N LEU A 140 28.15 -8.92 9.23
CA LEU A 140 27.20 -8.35 8.29
C LEU A 140 27.93 -7.45 7.28
N THR A 141 27.77 -7.74 5.99
CA THR A 141 28.28 -6.91 4.90
C THR A 141 27.23 -5.87 4.50
N GLY A 142 27.56 -4.60 4.65
CA GLY A 142 26.71 -3.47 4.25
C GLY A 142 26.76 -3.25 2.74
N VAL A 143 25.60 -3.13 2.12
CA VAL A 143 25.43 -2.83 0.70
C VAL A 143 24.37 -1.74 0.55
N GLU A 144 24.80 -0.58 0.06
CA GLU A 144 23.90 0.49 -0.33
C GLU A 144 23.39 0.26 -1.76
N ALA A 145 22.10 0.44 -1.97
CA ALA A 145 21.43 0.34 -3.26
C ALA A 145 20.52 1.55 -3.48
N GLN A 146 20.68 2.21 -4.62
CA GLN A 146 19.74 3.20 -5.07
C GLN A 146 18.53 2.51 -5.71
N MET A 147 17.33 2.77 -5.22
CA MET A 147 16.11 2.20 -5.81
C MET A 147 15.71 2.99 -7.08
N PRO A 148 14.97 2.36 -8.01
CA PRO A 148 14.44 3.03 -9.19
C PRO A 148 13.68 4.32 -8.84
N GLY A 149 13.81 5.35 -9.68
CA GLY A 149 13.23 6.67 -9.43
C GLY A 149 14.04 7.57 -8.48
N GLY A 150 15.11 7.07 -7.84
CA GLY A 150 16.10 7.88 -7.12
C GLY A 150 15.64 8.54 -5.81
N ALA A 151 14.35 8.45 -5.47
CA ALA A 151 13.78 8.98 -4.24
C ALA A 151 14.04 8.09 -3.01
N LYS A 152 14.47 6.84 -3.22
CA LYS A 152 14.70 5.86 -2.15
C LYS A 152 16.10 5.24 -2.25
N THR A 153 16.80 5.20 -1.13
CA THR A 153 18.05 4.44 -0.96
C THR A 153 17.81 3.38 0.10
N VAL A 154 18.32 2.17 -0.12
CA VAL A 154 18.26 1.08 0.86
C VAL A 154 19.67 0.58 1.14
N THR A 155 20.04 0.53 2.42
CA THR A 155 21.29 -0.09 2.87
C THR A 155 20.97 -1.42 3.52
N PHE A 156 21.26 -2.51 2.82
CA PHE A 156 21.10 -3.87 3.32
C PHE A 156 22.35 -4.31 4.09
N TYR A 157 22.16 -5.15 5.10
CA TYR A 157 23.25 -5.76 5.87
C TYR A 157 23.09 -7.28 5.80
N PHE A 158 23.88 -7.91 4.93
CA PHE A 158 23.79 -9.33 4.61
C PHE A 158 24.72 -10.17 5.49
N SER A 159 24.23 -11.30 6.01
CA SER A 159 25.07 -12.35 6.60
C SER A 159 25.66 -13.27 5.52
N GLU A 160 26.60 -14.13 5.92
CA GLU A 160 27.28 -15.08 5.03
C GLU A 160 26.35 -16.07 4.31
N ASP A 161 25.19 -16.39 4.91
CA ASP A 161 24.15 -17.20 4.29
C ASP A 161 23.32 -16.46 3.22
N GLY A 162 23.69 -15.21 2.89
CA GLY A 162 23.04 -14.41 1.86
C GLY A 162 21.75 -13.72 2.30
N LEU A 163 21.32 -13.85 3.57
CA LEU A 163 20.11 -13.22 4.07
C LEU A 163 20.38 -11.79 4.58
N ALA A 164 19.49 -10.85 4.25
CA ALA A 164 19.51 -9.51 4.81
C ALA A 164 19.03 -9.55 6.27
N ARG A 165 19.95 -9.41 7.22
CA ARG A 165 19.61 -9.43 8.65
C ARG A 165 19.13 -8.08 9.15
N GLN A 166 19.59 -7.01 8.53
CA GLN A 166 19.16 -5.64 8.82
C GLN A 166 19.04 -4.87 7.51
N ALA A 167 18.20 -3.84 7.50
CA ALA A 167 18.14 -2.88 6.41
C ALA A 167 17.79 -1.48 6.93
N GLU A 168 18.31 -0.47 6.26
CA GLU A 168 17.93 0.92 6.47
C GLU A 168 17.32 1.47 5.19
N PHE A 169 16.10 2.00 5.29
CA PHE A 169 15.38 2.62 4.19
C PHE A 169 15.41 4.13 4.37
N ALA A 170 15.95 4.85 3.40
CA ALA A 170 16.00 6.30 3.38
C ALA A 170 15.11 6.83 2.24
N PHE A 171 14.07 7.59 2.58
CA PHE A 171 13.10 8.16 1.65
C PHE A 171 13.28 9.67 1.58
N LYS A 172 13.52 10.19 0.38
CA LYS A 172 13.59 11.64 0.13
C LYS A 172 12.18 12.18 -0.08
N ASN A 173 11.80 13.14 0.75
CA ASN A 173 10.56 13.90 0.61
C ASN A 173 10.92 15.40 0.58
N GLY A 174 11.14 15.93 -0.62
CA GLY A 174 11.70 17.27 -0.81
C GLY A 174 13.10 17.38 -0.18
N ALA A 175 13.27 18.30 0.76
CA ALA A 175 14.53 18.49 1.50
C ALA A 175 14.70 17.51 2.68
N ASN A 176 13.64 16.82 3.10
CA ASN A 176 13.65 15.93 4.24
C ASN A 176 14.02 14.50 3.82
N VAL A 177 14.72 13.78 4.71
CA VAL A 177 15.00 12.35 4.54
C VAL A 177 14.43 11.60 5.73
N GLU A 178 13.39 10.81 5.47
CA GLU A 178 12.84 9.90 6.46
C GLU A 178 13.63 8.59 6.44
N ARG A 179 13.97 8.08 7.62
CA ARG A 179 14.74 6.84 7.76
C ARG A 179 13.97 5.81 8.56
N TYR A 180 14.00 4.58 8.10
CA TYR A 180 13.37 3.44 8.75
C TYR A 180 14.37 2.30 8.88
N LEU A 181 14.34 1.63 10.03
CA LEU A 181 15.21 0.53 10.37
C LEU A 181 14.39 -0.76 10.38
N PHE A 182 14.87 -1.73 9.62
CA PHE A 182 14.46 -3.12 9.70
C PHE A 182 15.58 -3.91 10.40
N ASP A 183 15.21 -4.72 11.38
CA ASP A 183 16.14 -5.55 12.13
C ASP A 183 15.50 -6.90 12.41
N SER A 184 16.02 -7.95 11.76
CA SER A 184 15.54 -9.31 11.95
C SER A 184 15.99 -9.89 13.29
N LYS A 185 15.08 -10.58 13.95
CA LYS A 185 15.34 -11.41 15.13
C LYS A 185 15.59 -12.86 14.70
N SER A 186 14.78 -13.37 13.77
CA SER A 186 14.90 -14.71 13.21
C SER A 186 14.47 -14.73 11.75
N ILE A 187 15.09 -15.60 10.96
CA ILE A 187 14.65 -15.94 9.60
C ILE A 187 14.87 -17.44 9.44
N GLN A 188 13.80 -18.17 9.19
CA GLN A 188 13.77 -19.62 9.07
C GLN A 188 13.18 -20.01 7.71
N ILE A 189 14.05 -20.46 6.81
CA ILE A 189 13.64 -21.00 5.51
C ILE A 189 13.08 -22.42 5.71
N GLY A 190 11.97 -22.74 5.03
CA GLY A 190 11.33 -24.06 5.09
C GLY A 190 10.53 -24.34 6.37
N ALA A 191 10.30 -23.34 7.22
CA ALA A 191 9.70 -23.54 8.54
C ALA A 191 8.18 -23.29 8.61
N ALA A 192 7.56 -22.72 7.57
CA ALA A 192 6.12 -22.43 7.64
C ALA A 192 5.30 -23.71 7.41
N THR A 193 4.31 -23.95 8.27
CA THR A 193 3.35 -25.06 8.15
C THR A 193 1.99 -24.53 7.73
N GLU A 194 1.16 -25.40 7.13
CA GLU A 194 -0.19 -25.06 6.67
C GLU A 194 -1.07 -24.41 7.74
N ALA A 195 -0.90 -24.81 9.00
CA ALA A 195 -1.66 -24.26 10.12
C ALA A 195 -1.47 -22.75 10.33
N LEU A 196 -0.34 -22.16 9.89
CA LEU A 196 -0.08 -20.72 10.01
C LEU A 196 -0.97 -19.87 9.10
N PHE A 197 -1.49 -20.47 8.03
CA PHE A 197 -2.29 -19.79 7.01
C PHE A 197 -3.80 -19.96 7.22
N ALA A 198 -4.22 -20.71 8.23
CA ALA A 198 -5.61 -20.79 8.63
C ALA A 198 -5.94 -19.62 9.56
N PHE A 199 -6.74 -18.65 9.09
CA PHE A 199 -7.28 -17.64 9.98
C PHE A 199 -8.29 -18.28 10.95
N ARG A 200 -8.13 -17.98 12.24
CA ARG A 200 -9.08 -18.35 13.29
C ARG A 200 -9.48 -17.06 13.98
N ALA A 201 -10.75 -16.68 13.83
CA ALA A 201 -11.28 -15.50 14.50
C ALA A 201 -11.10 -15.66 16.02
N PRO A 202 -10.49 -14.67 16.70
CA PRO A 202 -10.49 -14.63 18.16
C PRO A 202 -11.93 -14.66 18.71
N GLN A 203 -12.12 -15.20 19.91
CA GLN A 203 -13.45 -15.42 20.50
C GLN A 203 -14.28 -14.13 20.62
N ASP A 204 -13.62 -12.99 20.80
CA ASP A 204 -14.21 -11.66 20.95
C ASP A 204 -14.16 -10.82 19.67
N ALA A 205 -13.74 -11.41 18.55
CA ALA A 205 -13.66 -10.72 17.27
C ALA A 205 -15.00 -10.76 16.52
N ARG A 206 -15.37 -9.63 15.93
CA ARG A 206 -16.59 -9.48 15.12
C ARG A 206 -16.26 -9.36 13.64
N GLU A 207 -16.94 -10.11 12.79
CA GLU A 207 -16.83 -9.93 11.35
C GLU A 207 -17.55 -8.63 10.93
N LEU A 208 -16.90 -7.83 10.09
CA LEU A 208 -17.50 -6.65 9.47
C LEU A 208 -18.30 -7.06 8.24
N SER A 209 -19.54 -6.60 8.19
CA SER A 209 -20.35 -6.67 6.98
C SER A 209 -19.73 -5.86 5.84
N ALA A 210 -20.10 -6.18 4.58
CA ALA A 210 -19.65 -5.40 3.43
C ALA A 210 -20.04 -3.91 3.57
N GLU A 211 -21.18 -3.63 4.19
CA GLU A 211 -21.69 -2.30 4.49
C GLU A 211 -20.75 -1.54 5.45
N GLU A 212 -20.34 -2.15 6.56
CA GLU A 212 -19.44 -1.54 7.55
C GLU A 212 -18.03 -1.34 7.00
N ARG A 213 -17.55 -2.27 6.16
CA ARG A 213 -16.26 -2.08 5.47
C ARG A 213 -16.28 -0.89 4.52
N MET A 214 -17.45 -0.63 3.93
CA MET A 214 -17.65 0.50 3.05
C MET A 214 -17.90 1.80 3.82
N SER A 215 -18.21 1.74 5.12
CA SER A 215 -18.52 2.93 5.90
C SER A 215 -17.36 3.85 6.22
N ASP A 216 -16.15 3.28 6.27
CA ASP A 216 -14.93 4.05 6.55
C ASP A 216 -14.01 4.16 5.31
N LYS A 217 -14.41 3.58 4.17
CA LYS A 217 -13.56 3.56 2.97
C LYS A 217 -13.80 4.79 2.08
N TRP A 218 -12.75 5.58 1.94
CA TRP A 218 -12.63 6.61 0.90
C TRP A 218 -11.87 6.06 -0.30
N PHE A 219 -12.46 6.14 -1.49
CA PHE A 219 -11.76 5.93 -2.74
C PHE A 219 -11.03 7.21 -3.14
N THR A 220 -9.93 7.08 -3.88
CA THR A 220 -9.19 8.22 -4.46
C THR A 220 -9.16 8.20 -5.98
N ASN A 221 -9.70 7.14 -6.59
CA ASN A 221 -9.84 6.96 -8.02
C ASN A 221 -11.33 6.92 -8.41
N LEU A 222 -11.72 7.75 -9.37
CA LEU A 222 -13.11 7.89 -9.80
C LEU A 222 -13.68 6.60 -10.41
N GLU A 223 -12.92 5.87 -11.21
CA GLU A 223 -13.41 4.66 -11.88
C GLU A 223 -13.60 3.52 -10.88
N GLU A 224 -12.72 3.41 -9.87
CA GLU A 224 -12.91 2.47 -8.77
C GLU A 224 -14.16 2.81 -7.93
N ALA A 225 -14.36 4.09 -7.63
CA ALA A 225 -15.55 4.55 -6.92
C ALA A 225 -16.83 4.26 -7.71
N LYS A 226 -16.84 4.49 -9.04
CA LYS A 226 -17.96 4.13 -9.92
C LYS A 226 -18.23 2.63 -9.93
N LYS A 227 -17.19 1.79 -10.01
CA LYS A 227 -17.33 0.34 -9.94
C LYS A 227 -17.95 -0.10 -8.61
N ALA A 228 -17.48 0.47 -7.49
CA ALA A 228 -18.02 0.18 -6.16
C ALA A 228 -19.49 0.65 -6.05
N ALA A 229 -19.79 1.86 -6.50
CA ALA A 229 -21.14 2.43 -6.48
C ALA A 229 -22.14 1.55 -7.24
N LYS A 230 -21.77 1.10 -8.45
CA LYS A 230 -22.57 0.16 -9.25
C LYS A 230 -22.79 -1.17 -8.54
N ALA A 231 -21.73 -1.75 -7.98
CA ALA A 231 -21.81 -3.03 -7.28
C ALA A 231 -22.68 -2.97 -6.02
N SER A 232 -22.68 -1.83 -5.32
CA SER A 232 -23.43 -1.63 -4.08
C SER A 232 -24.80 -0.96 -4.26
N ASN A 233 -25.18 -0.59 -5.49
CA ASN A 233 -26.37 0.23 -5.81
C ASN A 233 -26.46 1.51 -4.95
N ARG A 234 -25.36 2.28 -4.90
CA ARG A 234 -25.22 3.52 -4.13
C ARG A 234 -24.84 4.68 -5.04
N LEU A 235 -25.09 5.89 -4.57
CA LEU A 235 -24.56 7.12 -5.18
C LEU A 235 -23.09 7.32 -4.77
N ILE A 236 -22.42 8.32 -5.34
CA ILE A 236 -21.05 8.68 -4.96
C ILE A 236 -21.08 10.06 -4.31
N PHE A 237 -20.64 10.16 -3.06
CA PHE A 237 -20.33 11.46 -2.45
C PHE A 237 -18.84 11.76 -2.70
N THR A 238 -18.58 12.88 -3.34
CA THR A 238 -17.24 13.29 -3.76
C THR A 238 -16.82 14.56 -3.04
N ASP A 239 -15.63 14.56 -2.44
CA ASP A 239 -14.97 15.74 -1.87
C ASP A 239 -13.73 16.09 -2.73
N PHE A 240 -13.77 17.25 -3.39
CA PHE A 240 -12.62 17.83 -4.06
C PHE A 240 -11.89 18.76 -3.10
N PHE A 241 -10.67 18.37 -2.72
CA PHE A 241 -9.89 19.04 -1.68
C PHE A 241 -8.45 19.31 -2.13
N ALA A 242 -7.73 20.06 -1.31
CA ALA A 242 -6.27 20.22 -1.41
C ALA A 242 -5.64 20.15 -0.01
N THR A 243 -4.40 19.68 0.10
CA THR A 243 -3.72 19.50 1.40
C THR A 243 -3.46 20.82 2.15
N TRP A 244 -3.35 21.93 1.42
CA TRP A 244 -3.17 23.28 1.95
C TRP A 244 -4.48 24.00 2.27
N CYS A 245 -5.63 23.42 1.92
CA CYS A 245 -6.94 24.05 2.09
C CYS A 245 -7.41 24.00 3.56
N GLY A 246 -7.45 25.16 4.22
CA GLY A 246 -7.93 25.30 5.60
C GLY A 246 -9.39 24.83 5.80
N PRO A 247 -10.36 25.33 5.02
CA PRO A 247 -11.76 24.90 5.14
C PRO A 247 -11.98 23.40 4.91
N CYS A 248 -11.15 22.76 4.07
CA CYS A 248 -11.19 21.31 3.84
C CYS A 248 -10.83 20.54 5.11
N LYS A 249 -9.79 20.99 5.83
CA LYS A 249 -9.39 20.39 7.12
C LYS A 249 -10.49 20.54 8.19
N ALA A 250 -11.19 21.67 8.19
CA ALA A 250 -12.32 21.90 9.09
C ALA A 250 -13.49 20.94 8.78
N LEU A 251 -13.88 20.80 7.50
CA LEU A 251 -14.90 19.85 7.08
C LEU A 251 -14.54 18.40 7.48
N GLU A 252 -13.30 18.00 7.28
CA GLU A 252 -12.84 16.66 7.65
C GLU A 252 -12.94 16.42 9.16
N ALA A 253 -12.47 17.37 9.98
CA ALA A 253 -12.48 17.26 11.43
C ALA A 253 -13.89 17.27 12.02
N GLU A 254 -14.76 18.18 11.55
CA GLU A 254 -16.09 18.43 12.14
C GLU A 254 -17.18 17.49 11.60
N VAL A 255 -17.00 16.93 10.41
CA VAL A 255 -18.02 16.12 9.74
C VAL A 255 -17.53 14.71 9.46
N PHE A 256 -16.45 14.54 8.67
CA PHE A 256 -16.09 13.24 8.11
C PHE A 256 -15.67 12.20 9.17
N THR A 257 -15.21 12.64 10.33
CA THR A 257 -14.85 11.76 11.45
C THR A 257 -16.06 11.28 12.27
N THR A 258 -17.24 11.90 12.09
CA THR A 258 -18.43 11.65 12.92
C THR A 258 -19.18 10.39 12.49
N ASP A 259 -19.82 9.72 13.45
CA ASP A 259 -20.66 8.55 13.17
C ASP A 259 -21.87 8.89 12.28
N ARG A 260 -22.38 10.14 12.36
CA ARG A 260 -23.45 10.65 11.49
C ARG A 260 -23.01 10.67 10.03
N PHE A 261 -21.78 11.10 9.74
CA PHE A 261 -21.24 11.02 8.38
C PHE A 261 -20.98 9.58 7.96
N LYS A 262 -20.35 8.75 8.81
CA LYS A 262 -20.09 7.34 8.49
C LYS A 262 -21.38 6.57 8.16
N ALA A 263 -22.50 6.90 8.80
CA ALA A 263 -23.80 6.31 8.50
C ALA A 263 -24.29 6.61 7.07
N LEU A 264 -23.82 7.69 6.43
CA LEU A 264 -24.13 8.03 5.04
C LEU A 264 -23.57 7.01 4.03
N SER A 265 -22.62 6.18 4.43
CA SER A 265 -22.07 5.12 3.60
C SER A 265 -23.08 4.07 3.13
N LYS A 266 -24.22 3.96 3.82
CA LYS A 266 -25.34 3.13 3.39
C LYS A 266 -25.96 3.65 2.09
N LYS A 267 -25.84 4.95 1.82
CA LYS A 267 -26.36 5.64 0.65
C LYS A 267 -25.28 6.00 -0.37
N PHE A 268 -24.06 6.26 0.11
CA PHE A 268 -22.97 6.78 -0.70
C PHE A 268 -21.71 5.91 -0.64
N VAL A 269 -21.04 5.79 -1.77
CA VAL A 269 -19.61 5.51 -1.84
C VAL A 269 -18.86 6.82 -1.68
N PHE A 270 -17.89 6.87 -0.78
CA PHE A 270 -17.10 8.09 -0.55
C PHE A 270 -15.89 8.16 -1.47
N LEU A 271 -15.71 9.28 -2.15
CA LEU A 271 -14.62 9.57 -3.07
C LEU A 271 -13.94 10.88 -2.67
N LYS A 272 -12.61 10.86 -2.51
CA LYS A 272 -11.81 12.05 -2.24
C LYS A 272 -10.87 12.30 -3.42
N ILE A 273 -10.94 13.50 -4.00
CA ILE A 273 -10.10 13.90 -5.13
C ILE A 273 -9.19 15.04 -4.67
N ASP A 274 -7.89 14.76 -4.60
CA ASP A 274 -6.87 15.80 -4.46
C ASP A 274 -6.71 16.51 -5.80
N VAL A 275 -7.05 17.80 -5.84
CA VAL A 275 -7.03 18.59 -7.08
C VAL A 275 -5.62 18.84 -7.60
N ASP A 276 -4.59 18.82 -6.73
CA ASP A 276 -3.20 19.01 -7.14
C ASP A 276 -2.65 17.76 -7.83
N LEU A 277 -3.16 16.57 -7.45
CA LEU A 277 -2.74 15.28 -8.03
C LEU A 277 -3.61 14.85 -9.21
N GLN A 278 -4.84 15.33 -9.30
CA GLN A 278 -5.83 14.91 -10.31
C GLN A 278 -6.46 16.10 -11.05
N PRO A 279 -5.66 16.96 -11.70
CA PRO A 279 -6.15 18.18 -12.37
C PRO A 279 -7.12 17.89 -13.53
N ASP A 280 -6.97 16.75 -14.21
CA ASP A 280 -7.89 16.35 -15.29
C ASP A 280 -9.30 16.07 -14.78
N VAL A 281 -9.41 15.40 -13.62
CA VAL A 281 -10.69 15.12 -12.97
C VAL A 281 -11.30 16.43 -12.45
N MET A 282 -10.51 17.27 -11.78
CA MET A 282 -10.93 18.61 -11.36
C MET A 282 -11.52 19.41 -12.53
N LYS A 283 -10.83 19.43 -13.67
CA LYS A 283 -11.27 20.14 -14.88
C LYS A 283 -12.54 19.54 -15.48
N ALA A 284 -12.64 18.22 -15.57
CA ALA A 284 -13.81 17.52 -16.10
C ALA A 284 -15.09 17.83 -15.31
N TYR A 285 -14.97 18.00 -13.99
CA TYR A 285 -16.08 18.34 -13.10
C TYR A 285 -16.27 19.86 -12.88
N GLY A 286 -15.47 20.70 -13.55
CA GLY A 286 -15.57 22.15 -13.45
C GLY A 286 -15.38 22.67 -12.02
N VAL A 287 -14.41 22.10 -11.30
CA VAL A 287 -14.05 22.52 -9.94
C VAL A 287 -13.10 23.71 -10.01
N THR A 288 -13.42 24.79 -9.30
CA THR A 288 -12.65 26.05 -9.33
C THR A 288 -12.27 26.56 -7.94
N ALA A 289 -12.82 25.95 -6.88
CA ALA A 289 -12.55 26.32 -5.50
C ALA A 289 -12.70 25.10 -4.58
N MET A 290 -12.05 25.13 -3.42
CA MET A 290 -12.01 24.02 -2.47
C MET A 290 -12.55 24.45 -1.09
N PRO A 291 -13.22 23.54 -0.34
CA PRO A 291 -13.68 22.25 -0.83
C PRO A 291 -14.83 22.44 -1.82
N THR A 292 -14.93 21.56 -2.82
CA THR A 292 -16.16 21.41 -3.61
C THR A 292 -16.71 20.02 -3.34
N GLN A 293 -17.94 19.92 -2.83
CA GLN A 293 -18.59 18.63 -2.64
C GLN A 293 -19.58 18.37 -3.78
N MET A 294 -19.64 17.12 -4.24
CA MET A 294 -20.59 16.67 -5.25
C MET A 294 -21.26 15.36 -4.86
N ILE A 295 -22.50 15.19 -5.28
CA ILE A 295 -23.17 13.89 -5.31
C ILE A 295 -23.27 13.48 -6.77
N LEU A 296 -22.75 12.30 -7.08
CA LEU A 296 -22.78 11.72 -8.42
C LEU A 296 -23.65 10.46 -8.43
N ASN A 297 -24.24 10.15 -9.57
CA ASN A 297 -24.79 8.82 -9.83
C ASN A 297 -23.66 7.79 -10.03
N ALA A 298 -24.02 6.51 -10.12
CA ALA A 298 -23.04 5.42 -10.25
C ALA A 298 -22.24 5.44 -11.57
N ASP A 299 -22.67 6.21 -12.57
CA ASP A 299 -21.95 6.45 -13.83
C ASP A 299 -21.02 7.68 -13.78
N GLY A 300 -21.05 8.44 -12.68
CA GLY A 300 -20.24 9.65 -12.48
C GLY A 300 -20.92 10.95 -12.94
N GLY A 301 -22.20 10.91 -13.33
CA GLY A 301 -22.99 12.10 -13.64
C GLY A 301 -23.33 12.90 -12.38
N VAL A 302 -23.21 14.23 -12.43
CA VAL A 302 -23.42 15.13 -11.29
C VAL A 302 -24.92 15.31 -11.00
N LEU A 303 -25.34 15.02 -9.77
CA LEU A 303 -26.71 15.21 -9.28
C LEU A 303 -26.83 16.48 -8.43
N LYS A 304 -25.87 16.72 -7.52
CA LYS A 304 -25.77 17.94 -6.71
C LYS A 304 -24.33 18.39 -6.60
N LYS A 305 -24.13 19.69 -6.43
CA LYS A 305 -22.82 20.34 -6.22
C LYS A 305 -22.97 21.48 -5.22
N THR A 306 -22.00 21.62 -4.32
CA THR A 306 -21.83 22.80 -3.47
C THR A 306 -20.36 23.18 -3.38
N VAL A 307 -20.08 24.46 -3.12
CA VAL A 307 -18.73 25.02 -3.05
C VAL A 307 -18.53 25.68 -1.70
N GLY A 308 -17.39 25.40 -1.08
CA GLY A 308 -17.02 25.87 0.25
C GLY A 308 -17.46 24.94 1.38
N TYR A 309 -17.16 25.35 2.61
CA TYR A 309 -17.61 24.68 3.82
C TYR A 309 -18.28 25.71 4.75
N GLY A 310 -19.60 25.58 4.94
CA GLY A 310 -20.43 26.49 5.75
C GLY A 310 -20.76 25.97 7.15
N GLY A 311 -20.04 24.95 7.63
CA GLY A 311 -20.30 24.26 8.90
C GLY A 311 -21.13 22.98 8.77
N PRO A 312 -21.27 22.20 9.86
CA PRO A 312 -21.89 20.87 9.81
C PRO A 312 -23.35 20.87 9.35
N GLU A 313 -24.17 21.82 9.80
CA GLU A 313 -25.58 21.87 9.41
C GLU A 313 -25.76 22.18 7.92
N ALA A 314 -24.97 23.11 7.37
CA ALA A 314 -24.98 23.41 5.94
C ALA A 314 -24.56 22.18 5.11
N PHE A 315 -23.60 21.40 5.61
CA PHE A 315 -23.19 20.13 4.99
C PHE A 315 -24.36 19.12 4.96
N TYR A 316 -25.01 18.87 6.09
CA TYR A 316 -26.09 17.89 6.15
C TYR A 316 -27.32 18.32 5.35
N SER A 317 -27.65 19.61 5.32
CA SER A 317 -28.69 20.14 4.42
C SER A 317 -28.34 19.94 2.94
N PHE A 318 -27.06 20.02 2.56
CA PHE A 318 -26.63 19.70 1.19
C PHE A 318 -26.83 18.21 0.85
N ILE A 319 -26.55 17.31 1.79
CA ILE A 319 -26.69 15.87 1.61
C ILE A 319 -28.17 15.42 1.53
N GLU A 320 -29.07 16.12 2.21
CA GLU A 320 -30.50 15.80 2.22
C GLU A 320 -31.18 15.98 0.84
N GLY A 321 -32.21 15.18 0.59
CA GLY A 321 -33.07 15.28 -0.60
C GLY A 321 -32.52 14.65 -1.89
N VAL A 322 -31.56 13.72 -1.80
CA VAL A 322 -31.16 12.87 -2.93
C VAL A 322 -31.60 11.44 -2.66
N GLU A 323 -32.59 10.99 -3.44
CA GLU A 323 -33.11 9.62 -3.46
C GLU A 323 -32.60 8.87 -4.69
#